data_AF-A0A9E4KNW2-F1
#
_entry.id   AF-A0A9E4KNW2-F1
#
_cell.length_a   1.000
_cell.length_b   1.000
_cell.length_c   1.000
_cell.angle_alpha   90.00
_cell.angle_beta   90.00
_cell.angle_gamma   90.00
#
_symmetry.space_group_name_H-M   'P 1'
#
loop_
_entity.id
_entity.type
_entity.pdbx_description
1 polymer ?
#
loop_
_entity_poly.entity_id
_entity_poly.type
_entity_poly.pdbx_seq_one_letter_code
_entity_poly.pdbx_strand_id
1 'polypeptide(L)'
;MTHAYVEPHELYDPDMTDKVRQTYVRVGNELGALLIPVGLAFDRAYERRPGIVLHKSFDGTHPSLLGTYLAACVVYQSVYGRSVEGAGYDYFGTVDEDEAVFFRAIADETVRDFHARDALRGERR
;
A
#
# COMPACT_ATOMS: atom_id res chain seq x y z
N MET A 1 6.02 12.16 -8.66
CA MET A 1 4.70 11.52 -8.44
C MET A 1 3.86 12.46 -7.60
N THR A 2 2.53 12.43 -7.75
CA THR A 2 1.63 13.15 -6.83
C THR A 2 1.61 12.39 -5.50
N HIS A 3 2.00 13.04 -4.41
CA HIS A 3 2.07 12.41 -3.09
C HIS A 3 0.73 12.57 -2.36
N ALA A 4 0.30 11.52 -1.66
CA ALA A 4 -0.69 11.63 -0.60
C ALA A 4 0.06 11.93 0.69
N TYR A 5 0.19 13.23 1.00
CA TYR A 5 0.78 13.68 2.26
C TYR A 5 -0.03 13.16 3.45
N VAL A 6 0.57 13.13 4.64
CA VAL A 6 -0.15 12.89 5.91
C VAL A 6 -0.09 14.10 6.83
N GLU A 7 -1.01 14.20 7.78
CA GLU A 7 -0.98 15.23 8.82
C GLU A 7 0.37 15.21 9.57
N PRO A 8 0.91 16.39 9.96
CA PRO A 8 0.34 17.74 9.81
C PRO A 8 0.86 18.50 8.57
N HIS A 9 1.29 17.83 7.51
CA HIS A 9 1.89 18.49 6.35
C HIS A 9 0.92 19.48 5.67
N GLU A 10 1.39 20.67 5.26
CA GLU A 10 0.54 21.77 4.74
C GLU A 10 -0.28 21.40 3.49
N LEU A 11 0.23 20.44 2.70
CA LEU A 11 -0.42 19.91 1.49
C LEU A 11 -1.27 18.66 1.75
N TYR A 12 -1.56 18.34 3.00
CA TYR A 12 -2.47 17.25 3.35
C TYR A 12 -3.87 17.50 2.77
N ASP A 13 -4.39 16.50 2.08
CA ASP A 13 -5.75 16.46 1.57
C ASP A 13 -6.29 15.05 1.83
N PRO A 14 -7.34 14.88 2.66
CA PRO A 14 -7.86 13.57 3.03
C PRO A 14 -8.36 12.77 1.81
N ASP A 15 -8.72 13.42 0.71
CA ASP A 15 -9.19 12.77 -0.52
C ASP A 15 -8.04 12.45 -1.49
N MET A 16 -6.80 12.80 -1.16
CA MET A 16 -5.67 12.70 -2.10
C MET A 16 -5.41 11.26 -2.54
N THR A 17 -5.47 10.28 -1.63
CA THR A 17 -5.26 8.87 -1.99
C THR A 17 -6.31 8.40 -2.99
N ASP A 18 -7.58 8.78 -2.80
CA ASP A 18 -8.65 8.41 -3.72
C ASP A 18 -8.52 9.10 -5.09
N LYS A 19 -8.14 10.39 -5.13
CA LYS A 19 -7.87 11.12 -6.40
C LYS A 19 -6.72 10.47 -7.19
N VAL A 20 -5.64 10.12 -6.50
CA VAL A 20 -4.50 9.39 -7.08
C VAL A 20 -4.96 8.03 -7.59
N ARG A 21 -5.64 7.24 -6.76
CA ARG A 21 -6.16 5.90 -7.11
C ARG A 21 -7.01 5.94 -8.38
N GLN A 22 -8.00 6.83 -8.45
CA GLN A 22 -8.90 6.92 -9.60
C GLN A 22 -8.15 7.23 -10.90
N THR A 23 -7.17 8.14 -10.82
CA THR A 23 -6.34 8.53 -11.97
C THR A 23 -5.49 7.37 -12.46
N TYR A 24 -4.78 6.69 -11.56
CA TYR A 24 -3.91 5.56 -11.91
C TYR A 24 -4.70 4.33 -12.38
N VAL A 25 -5.85 4.02 -11.77
CA VAL A 25 -6.72 2.91 -12.22
C VAL A 25 -7.22 3.13 -13.64
N ARG A 26 -7.70 4.35 -13.95
CA ARG A 26 -8.18 4.66 -15.30
C ARG A 26 -7.09 4.44 -16.34
N VAL A 27 -5.92 5.06 -16.15
CA VAL A 27 -4.82 5.01 -17.12
C VAL A 27 -4.17 3.62 -17.16
N GLY A 28 -4.03 2.95 -16.01
CA GLY A 28 -3.52 1.58 -15.94
C GLY A 28 -4.36 0.61 -16.76
N ASN A 29 -5.70 0.72 -16.66
CA ASN A 29 -6.62 -0.12 -17.42
C ASN A 29 -6.62 0.22 -18.92
N GLU A 30 -6.45 1.49 -19.29
CA GLU A 30 -6.29 1.91 -20.68
C GLU A 30 -5.02 1.34 -21.33
N LEU A 31 -3.93 1.23 -20.56
CA LEU A 31 -2.63 0.76 -21.05
C LEU A 31 -2.39 -0.74 -20.82
N GLY A 32 -3.28 -1.44 -20.11
CA GLY A 32 -3.06 -2.82 -19.67
C GLY A 32 -1.85 -2.95 -18.73
N ALA A 33 -1.56 -1.92 -17.94
CA ALA A 33 -0.42 -1.88 -17.03
C ALA A 33 -0.78 -2.49 -15.67
N LEU A 34 0.16 -3.23 -15.08
CA LEU A 34 0.04 -3.69 -13.69
C LEU A 34 0.05 -2.50 -12.73
N LEU A 35 -0.91 -2.46 -11.81
CA LEU A 35 -1.00 -1.46 -10.76
C LEU A 35 -0.67 -2.08 -9.40
N ILE A 36 0.15 -1.39 -8.61
CA ILE A 36 0.61 -1.84 -7.30
C ILE A 36 0.02 -0.91 -6.22
N PRO A 37 -0.92 -1.39 -5.38
CA PRO A 37 -1.77 -0.53 -4.54
C PRO A 37 -1.14 -0.11 -3.20
N VAL A 38 0.08 0.44 -3.20
CA VAL A 38 0.81 0.79 -1.95
C VAL A 38 0.06 1.82 -1.10
N GLY A 39 -0.47 2.89 -1.71
CA GLY A 39 -1.21 3.93 -0.97
C GLY A 39 -2.43 3.37 -0.23
N LEU A 40 -3.16 2.44 -0.84
CA LEU A 40 -4.33 1.80 -0.21
C LEU A 40 -3.93 0.89 0.96
N ALA A 41 -2.74 0.29 0.90
CA ALA A 41 -2.22 -0.50 2.01
C ALA A 41 -1.86 0.41 3.20
N PHE A 42 -1.33 1.60 2.94
CA PHE A 42 -1.04 2.59 3.97
C PHE A 42 -2.33 3.08 4.63
N ASP A 43 -3.35 3.46 3.85
CA ASP A 43 -4.66 3.87 4.37
C ASP A 43 -5.26 2.77 5.28
N ARG A 44 -5.29 1.51 4.79
CA ARG A 44 -5.78 0.38 5.58
C ARG A 44 -4.98 0.15 6.87
N ALA A 45 -3.66 0.36 6.84
CA ALA A 45 -2.83 0.25 8.04
C ALA A 45 -3.15 1.35 9.06
N TYR A 46 -3.34 2.59 8.61
CA TYR A 46 -3.76 3.70 9.48
C TYR A 46 -5.14 3.48 10.08
N GLU A 47 -6.11 2.96 9.29
CA GLU A 47 -7.44 2.61 9.78
C GLU A 47 -7.40 1.52 10.87
N ARG A 48 -6.60 0.48 10.68
CA ARG A 48 -6.53 -0.66 11.61
C ARG A 48 -5.69 -0.40 12.85
N ARG A 49 -4.65 0.42 12.73
CA ARG A 49 -3.80 0.80 13.86
C ARG A 49 -3.61 2.32 13.88
N PRO A 50 -4.59 3.08 14.41
CA PRO A 50 -4.46 4.51 14.58
C PRO A 50 -3.17 4.85 15.37
N GLY A 51 -2.36 5.75 14.83
CA GLY A 51 -1.08 6.16 15.44
C GLY A 51 0.15 5.37 14.99
N ILE A 52 0.02 4.35 14.13
CA ILE A 52 1.18 3.73 13.49
C ILE A 52 1.97 4.75 12.66
N VAL A 53 3.30 4.66 12.65
CA VAL A 53 4.16 5.64 11.95
C VAL A 53 4.76 5.02 10.69
N LEU A 54 4.13 5.26 9.54
CA LEU A 54 4.58 4.73 8.24
C LEU A 54 5.38 5.73 7.41
N HIS A 55 5.45 7.00 7.82
CA HIS A 55 6.25 8.03 7.18
C HIS A 55 7.40 8.50 8.08
N LYS A 56 8.40 9.13 7.48
CA LYS A 56 9.43 9.87 8.21
C LYS A 56 8.76 11.01 8.96
N SER A 57 9.13 11.19 10.22
CA SER A 57 8.52 12.19 11.11
C SER A 57 8.69 13.65 10.66
N PHE A 58 9.61 13.92 9.74
CA PHE A 58 9.98 15.27 9.34
C PHE A 58 9.41 15.71 7.98
N ASP A 59 8.77 14.84 7.19
CA ASP A 59 8.29 15.21 5.85
C ASP A 59 6.86 14.75 5.52
N GLY A 60 6.28 13.80 6.27
CA GLY A 60 4.92 13.33 6.02
C GLY A 60 4.71 12.73 4.63
N THR A 61 5.78 12.29 3.95
CA THR A 61 5.69 11.76 2.57
C THR A 61 6.63 10.59 2.30
N HIS A 62 7.84 10.55 2.86
CA HIS A 62 8.74 9.42 2.62
C HIS A 62 8.45 8.31 3.62
N PRO A 63 8.48 7.03 3.21
CA PRO A 63 8.19 5.94 4.12
C PRO A 63 9.24 5.82 5.24
N SER A 64 8.78 5.46 6.43
CA SER A 64 9.62 4.97 7.54
C SER A 64 10.17 3.57 7.22
N LEU A 65 10.89 2.95 8.15
CA LEU A 65 11.31 1.55 7.99
C LEU A 65 10.08 0.64 7.83
N LEU A 66 9.09 0.80 8.69
CA LEU A 66 7.85 0.02 8.66
C LEU A 66 7.01 0.32 7.41
N GLY A 67 6.92 1.58 7.00
CA GLY A 67 6.29 1.94 5.73
C GLY A 67 6.97 1.31 4.52
N THR A 68 8.32 1.25 4.54
CA THR A 68 9.10 0.59 3.48
C THR A 68 8.85 -0.92 3.48
N TYR A 69 8.78 -1.55 4.66
CA TYR A 69 8.47 -2.97 4.79
C TYR A 69 7.08 -3.31 4.21
N LEU A 70 6.05 -2.54 4.58
CA LEU A 70 4.71 -2.71 4.03
C LEU A 70 4.69 -2.52 2.51
N ALA A 71 5.31 -1.44 2.00
CA ALA A 71 5.41 -1.20 0.57
C ALA A 71 6.09 -2.35 -0.18
N ALA A 72 7.18 -2.90 0.37
CA ALA A 72 7.88 -4.04 -0.21
C ALA A 72 6.99 -5.29 -0.26
N CYS A 73 6.19 -5.55 0.78
CA CYS A 73 5.23 -6.66 0.80
C CYS A 73 4.18 -6.53 -0.31
N VAL A 74 3.60 -5.32 -0.49
CA VAL A 74 2.62 -5.04 -1.54
C VAL A 74 3.22 -5.21 -2.94
N VAL A 75 4.44 -4.68 -3.15
CA VAL A 75 5.17 -4.82 -4.43
C VAL A 75 5.44 -6.29 -4.73
N TYR A 76 5.98 -7.04 -3.76
CA TYR A 76 6.28 -8.46 -3.91
C TYR A 76 5.04 -9.24 -4.34
N GLN A 77 3.93 -9.09 -3.61
CA GLN A 77 2.72 -9.86 -3.91
C GLN A 77 2.09 -9.46 -5.24
N SER A 78 2.12 -8.17 -5.60
CA SER A 78 1.57 -7.69 -6.89
C SER A 78 2.39 -8.19 -8.09
N VAL A 79 3.72 -8.20 -7.99
CA VAL A 79 4.61 -8.62 -9.08
C VAL A 79 4.66 -10.14 -9.24
N TYR A 80 4.75 -10.87 -8.14
CA TYR A 80 4.93 -12.32 -8.18
C TYR A 80 3.62 -13.11 -8.12
N GLY A 81 2.50 -12.48 -7.76
CA GLY A 81 1.21 -13.15 -7.58
C GLY A 81 1.22 -14.19 -6.44
N ARG A 82 2.18 -14.08 -5.51
CA ARG A 82 2.35 -15.00 -4.38
C ARG A 82 1.98 -14.28 -3.09
N SER A 83 1.22 -14.96 -2.23
CA SER A 83 0.87 -14.40 -0.92
C SER A 83 2.14 -14.10 -0.13
N VAL A 84 2.16 -12.93 0.49
CA VAL A 84 3.26 -12.51 1.35
C VAL A 84 3.10 -13.04 2.77
N GLU A 85 1.94 -13.54 3.20
CA GLU A 85 1.66 -13.93 4.61
C GLU A 85 2.70 -14.88 5.22
N GLY A 86 3.25 -15.80 4.40
CA GLY A 86 4.29 -16.77 4.80
C GLY A 86 5.74 -16.31 4.59
N ALA A 87 5.98 -15.05 4.19
CA ALA A 87 7.34 -14.54 4.01
C ALA A 87 8.02 -14.36 5.39
N GLY A 88 9.05 -15.15 5.66
CA GLY A 88 9.82 -15.10 6.91
C GLY A 88 10.88 -13.99 6.98
N TYR A 89 10.85 -13.00 6.09
CA TYR A 89 11.80 -11.89 6.10
C TYR A 89 11.35 -10.80 7.08
N ASP A 90 12.21 -10.44 8.02
CA ASP A 90 11.97 -9.53 9.14
C ASP A 90 12.93 -8.32 9.13
N TYR A 91 13.57 -8.06 7.99
CA TYR A 91 14.63 -7.06 7.86
C TYR A 91 15.78 -7.29 8.86
N PHE A 92 16.35 -8.49 8.84
CA PHE A 92 17.49 -8.87 9.68
C PHE A 92 17.21 -8.69 11.18
N GLY A 93 15.99 -9.00 11.60
CA GLY A 93 15.52 -8.86 12.98
C GLY A 93 15.22 -7.42 13.44
N THR A 94 15.07 -6.46 12.51
CA THR A 94 14.73 -5.08 12.88
C THR A 94 13.22 -4.84 12.92
N VAL A 95 12.44 -5.61 12.15
CA VAL A 95 10.98 -5.57 12.23
C VAL A 95 10.53 -6.72 13.13
N ASP A 96 9.87 -6.39 14.23
CA ASP A 96 9.37 -7.38 15.18
C ASP A 96 8.37 -8.34 14.50
N GLU A 97 8.31 -9.59 14.94
CA GLU A 97 7.49 -10.62 14.29
C GLU A 97 6.01 -10.23 14.21
N ASP A 98 5.46 -9.66 15.29
CA ASP A 98 4.06 -9.20 15.35
C ASP A 98 3.79 -8.05 14.36
N GLU A 99 4.75 -7.14 14.18
CA GLU A 99 4.66 -6.07 13.18
C GLU A 99 4.75 -6.64 11.77
N ALA A 100 5.67 -7.57 11.55
CA ALA A 100 5.88 -8.22 10.27
C ALA A 100 4.62 -9.00 9.85
N VAL A 101 4.02 -9.78 10.76
CA VAL A 101 2.73 -10.46 10.54
C VAL A 101 1.62 -9.46 10.20
N PHE A 102 1.52 -8.37 10.96
CA PHE A 102 0.53 -7.32 10.70
C PHE A 102 0.68 -6.73 9.29
N PHE A 103 1.89 -6.32 8.89
CA PHE A 103 2.11 -5.71 7.59
C PHE A 103 1.92 -6.68 6.43
N ARG A 104 2.30 -7.94 6.60
CA ARG A 104 2.04 -8.98 5.59
C ARG A 104 0.54 -9.21 5.38
N ALA A 105 -0.25 -9.23 6.46
CA ALA A 105 -1.70 -9.34 6.36
C ALA A 105 -2.34 -8.11 5.67
N ILE A 106 -1.91 -6.88 6.02
CA ILE A 106 -2.39 -5.65 5.36
C ILE A 106 -2.08 -5.68 3.86
N ALA A 107 -0.84 -6.04 3.50
CA ALA A 107 -0.43 -6.12 2.11
C ALA A 107 -1.26 -7.17 1.35
N ASP A 108 -1.40 -8.36 1.93
CA ASP A 108 -2.11 -9.47 1.30
C ASP A 108 -3.57 -9.12 0.99
N GLU A 109 -4.30 -8.62 1.99
CA GLU A 109 -5.69 -8.20 1.80
C GLU A 109 -5.81 -7.07 0.78
N THR A 110 -4.88 -6.11 0.80
CA THR A 110 -4.89 -4.98 -0.15
C THR A 110 -4.71 -5.44 -1.57
N VAL A 111 -3.74 -6.31 -1.82
CA VAL A 111 -3.48 -6.80 -3.18
C VAL A 111 -4.62 -7.69 -3.66
N ARG A 112 -5.14 -8.59 -2.80
CA ARG A 112 -6.28 -9.45 -3.14
C ARG A 112 -7.53 -8.63 -3.47
N ASP A 113 -7.92 -7.70 -2.61
CA ASP A 113 -9.11 -6.87 -2.82
C ASP A 113 -9.00 -5.98 -4.06
N PHE A 114 -7.83 -5.38 -4.27
CA PHE A 114 -7.61 -4.46 -5.37
C PHE A 114 -7.73 -5.17 -6.72
N HIS A 115 -7.06 -6.33 -6.89
CA HIS A 115 -7.11 -7.07 -8.14
C HIS A 115 -8.41 -7.85 -8.34
N ALA A 116 -9.09 -8.30 -7.28
CA ALA A 116 -10.42 -8.90 -7.40
C ALA A 116 -11.46 -7.89 -7.94
N ARG A 117 -11.41 -6.64 -7.45
CA ARG A 117 -12.30 -5.56 -7.91
C ARG A 117 -11.99 -5.12 -9.35
N ASP A 118 -10.73 -5.20 -9.77
CA ASP A 118 -10.33 -4.86 -11.13
C ASP A 118 -10.69 -5.97 -12.14
N ALA A 119 -10.54 -7.25 -11.76
CA ALA A 119 -11.00 -8.39 -12.55
C ALA A 119 -12.50 -8.27 -12.93
N LEU A 120 -13.34 -7.88 -11.97
CA LEU A 120 -14.79 -7.64 -12.18
C LEU A 120 -15.08 -6.46 -13.13
N ARG A 121 -14.13 -5.56 -13.37
CA ARG A 121 -14.28 -4.43 -14.31
C ARG A 121 -13.79 -4.79 -15.72
N GLY A 122 -12.84 -5.71 -15.84
CA GLY A 122 -12.31 -6.22 -17.12
C GLY A 122 -13.30 -7.09 -17.89
N GLU A 123 -14.18 -7.83 -17.21
CA GLU A 123 -15.18 -8.73 -17.81
C GLU A 123 -16.40 -8.01 -18.43
N ARG A 124 -16.52 -6.68 -18.27
CA ARG A 124 -17.63 -5.87 -18.83
C ARG A 124 -17.25 -5.12 -20.11
N ARG A 125 -16.29 -5.63 -20.88
CA ARG A 125 -15.93 -5.13 -22.21
C ARG A 125 -16.16 -6.18 -23.27
#